data_AF-A0A7K6ZZD5-F1
#
_entry.id   AF-A0A7K6ZZD5-F1
#
_cell.length_a   1.000
_cell.length_b   1.000
_cell.length_c   1.000
_cell.angle_alpha   90.00
_cell.angle_beta   90.00
_cell.angle_gamma   90.00
#
_symmetry.space_group_name_H-M   'P 1'
#
loop_
_entity.id
_entity.type
_entity.pdbx_description
1 polymer ?
#
loop_
_entity_poly.entity_id
_entity_poly.type
_entity_poly.pdbx_seq_one_letter_code
_entity_poly.pdbx_strand_id
1 'polypeptide(L)'
;QLRCLMTMVTLQGIPKDLDSYPKDLLLFLSPSDYATTGSCSQYFTNIGKANLDVLQRESSQRKQLLLEALACLKISGTRVNEENAEILGRLVCDLSGEYIRNSGGILLKQLSQCESFLPEQEEAIRSVVSSENTEYGPPSAWSASTLNELSALIPVFGHSILQKIPK
;
A
#
# COMPACT_ATOMS: atom_id res chain seq x y z
N GLN A 1 11.82 -19.85 0.44
CA GLN A 1 12.57 -19.96 -0.83
C GLN A 1 13.12 -18.61 -1.30
N LEU A 2 12.31 -17.55 -1.40
CA LEU A 2 12.74 -16.23 -1.88
C LEU A 2 13.92 -15.62 -1.10
N ARG A 3 13.90 -15.68 0.24
CA ARG A 3 15.05 -15.25 1.07
C ARG A 3 16.37 -15.92 0.67
N CYS A 4 16.36 -17.24 0.46
CA CYS A 4 17.56 -17.97 0.04
C CYS A 4 18.01 -17.56 -1.37
N LEU A 5 17.06 -17.37 -2.30
CA LEU A 5 17.38 -16.86 -3.63
C LEU A 5 18.05 -15.49 -3.54
N MET A 6 17.54 -14.60 -2.69
CA MET A 6 18.12 -13.26 -2.56
C MET A 6 19.55 -13.33 -2.00
N THR A 7 19.78 -14.19 -1.01
CA THR A 7 21.14 -14.48 -0.53
C THR A 7 22.05 -14.96 -1.66
N MET A 8 21.59 -15.88 -2.51
CA MET A 8 22.37 -16.38 -3.65
C MET A 8 22.70 -15.27 -4.67
N VAL A 9 21.73 -14.42 -4.98
CA VAL A 9 21.88 -13.29 -5.90
C VAL A 9 22.94 -12.31 -5.41
N THR A 10 23.03 -12.08 -4.09
CA THR A 10 23.97 -11.12 -3.50
C THR A 10 25.30 -11.72 -3.05
N LEU A 11 25.53 -13.03 -3.25
CA LEU A 11 26.76 -13.71 -2.82
C LEU A 11 28.05 -13.08 -3.36
N GLN A 12 28.01 -12.52 -4.57
CA GLN A 12 29.16 -11.91 -5.25
C GLN A 12 29.08 -10.37 -5.27
N GLY A 13 28.24 -9.79 -4.41
CA GLY A 13 27.94 -8.36 -4.38
C GLY A 13 26.54 -8.04 -4.88
N ILE A 14 26.14 -6.76 -4.75
CA ILE A 14 24.82 -6.30 -5.15
C ILE A 14 24.76 -6.11 -6.69
N PRO A 15 23.84 -6.77 -7.40
CA PRO A 15 23.62 -6.52 -8.82
C PRO A 15 23.22 -5.07 -9.08
N LYS A 16 23.63 -4.51 -10.23
CA LYS A 16 23.26 -3.13 -10.61
C LYS A 16 21.91 -3.02 -11.29
N ASP A 17 21.32 -4.16 -11.64
CA ASP A 17 20.11 -4.31 -12.43
C ASP A 17 18.97 -4.94 -11.62
N LEU A 18 18.97 -4.74 -10.29
CA LEU A 18 17.93 -5.26 -9.39
C LEU A 18 16.51 -4.82 -9.78
N ASP A 19 16.35 -3.75 -10.55
CA ASP A 19 15.06 -3.33 -11.10
C ASP A 19 14.45 -4.32 -12.10
N SER A 20 15.26 -5.17 -12.72
CA SER A 20 14.79 -6.23 -13.62
C SER A 20 14.31 -7.48 -12.87
N TYR A 21 14.59 -7.58 -11.57
CA TYR A 21 14.31 -8.76 -10.77
C TYR A 21 12.85 -8.77 -10.31
N PRO A 22 12.29 -9.96 -9.99
CA PRO A 22 10.98 -10.07 -9.37
C PRO A 22 10.89 -9.21 -8.11
N LYS A 23 9.85 -8.39 -8.00
CA LYS A 23 9.71 -7.40 -6.92
C LYS A 23 9.63 -8.04 -5.54
N ASP A 24 9.02 -9.23 -5.45
CA ASP A 24 8.93 -10.03 -4.23
C ASP A 24 10.29 -10.47 -3.68
N LEU A 25 11.32 -10.53 -4.54
CA LEU A 25 12.68 -10.83 -4.11
C LEU A 25 13.28 -9.65 -3.34
N LEU A 26 12.95 -8.42 -3.74
CA LEU A 26 13.45 -7.19 -3.13
C LEU A 26 12.94 -7.02 -1.70
N LEU A 27 11.85 -7.68 -1.31
CA LEU A 27 11.36 -7.73 0.07
C LEU A 27 12.40 -8.22 1.07
N PHE A 28 13.40 -8.98 0.61
CA PHE A 28 14.47 -9.56 1.41
C PHE A 28 15.81 -8.83 1.27
N LEU A 29 15.80 -7.64 0.67
CA LEU A 29 16.95 -6.75 0.54
C LEU A 29 16.78 -5.56 1.51
N SER A 30 17.88 -4.96 1.97
CA SER A 30 17.79 -3.69 2.70
C SER A 30 17.78 -2.50 1.73
N PRO A 31 17.14 -1.36 2.08
CA PRO A 31 17.24 -0.14 1.27
C PRO A 31 18.70 0.31 1.04
N SER A 32 19.58 0.08 2.03
CA SER A 32 21.00 0.41 1.95
C SER A 32 21.74 -0.42 0.89
N ASP A 33 21.41 -1.70 0.76
CA ASP A 33 21.99 -2.56 -0.28
C ASP A 33 21.53 -2.10 -1.68
N TYR A 34 20.26 -1.73 -1.81
CA TYR A 34 19.69 -1.22 -3.05
C TYR A 34 20.26 0.15 -3.47
N ALA A 35 20.84 0.92 -2.55
CA ALA A 35 21.38 2.26 -2.83
C ALA A 35 22.46 2.29 -3.92
N THR A 36 23.07 1.16 -4.23
CA THR A 36 24.03 1.00 -5.35
C THR A 36 23.37 0.84 -6.72
N THR A 37 22.08 0.48 -6.74
CA THR A 37 21.24 0.35 -7.94
C THR A 37 20.43 1.62 -8.20
N GLY A 38 19.77 2.14 -7.18
CA GLY A 38 18.80 3.22 -7.37
C GLY A 38 18.52 4.02 -6.11
N SER A 39 17.56 4.95 -6.23
CA SER A 39 17.15 5.79 -5.11
C SER A 39 16.28 5.02 -4.13
N CYS A 40 16.16 5.54 -2.91
CA CYS A 40 15.25 5.01 -1.91
C CYS A 40 13.78 5.04 -2.37
N SER A 41 13.37 6.09 -3.09
CA SER A 41 12.02 6.18 -3.68
C SER A 41 11.82 5.06 -4.70
N GLN A 42 12.79 4.82 -5.59
CA GLN A 42 12.76 3.73 -6.57
C GLN A 42 12.65 2.35 -5.88
N TYR A 43 13.40 2.14 -4.79
CA TYR A 43 13.29 0.94 -3.98
C TYR A 43 11.86 0.72 -3.49
N PHE A 44 11.25 1.74 -2.85
CA PHE A 44 9.90 1.58 -2.32
C PHE A 44 8.81 1.55 -3.40
N THR A 45 9.02 2.17 -4.56
CA THR A 45 8.16 1.96 -5.73
C THR A 45 8.16 0.50 -6.18
N ASN A 46 9.31 -0.18 -6.09
CA ASN A 46 9.39 -1.61 -6.38
C ASN A 46 8.72 -2.45 -5.29
N ILE A 47 8.96 -2.14 -4.01
CA ILE A 47 8.34 -2.84 -2.88
C ILE A 47 6.81 -2.68 -2.90
N GLY A 48 6.30 -1.49 -3.23
CA GLY A 48 4.87 -1.23 -3.36
C GLY A 48 4.19 -2.03 -4.47
N LYS A 49 4.95 -2.55 -5.45
CA LYS A 49 4.46 -3.45 -6.51
C LYS A 49 4.59 -4.93 -6.17
N ALA A 50 5.34 -5.27 -5.13
CA ALA A 50 5.58 -6.65 -4.72
C ALA A 50 4.36 -7.27 -4.04
N ASN A 51 4.23 -8.58 -4.13
CA ASN A 51 3.29 -9.34 -3.32
C ASN A 51 3.76 -9.39 -1.85
N LEU A 52 3.25 -8.46 -1.04
CA LEU A 52 3.57 -8.37 0.38
C LEU A 52 3.08 -9.56 1.21
N ASP A 53 2.16 -10.38 0.70
CA ASP A 53 1.59 -11.51 1.43
C ASP A 53 2.54 -12.71 1.50
N VAL A 54 3.65 -12.65 0.77
CA VAL A 54 4.85 -13.47 1.01
C VAL A 54 5.40 -13.25 2.43
N LEU A 55 5.21 -12.05 2.98
CA LEU A 55 5.52 -11.74 4.37
C LEU A 55 4.24 -11.87 5.20
N GLN A 56 4.32 -12.61 6.30
CA GLN A 56 3.21 -12.69 7.24
C GLN A 56 2.78 -11.26 7.65
N ARG A 57 1.48 -11.01 7.61
CA ARG A 57 0.90 -9.75 8.04
C ARG A 57 1.36 -9.44 9.47
N GLU A 58 1.65 -8.16 9.73
CA GLU A 58 2.16 -7.68 11.01
C GLU A 58 3.51 -8.24 11.46
N SER A 59 4.20 -9.02 10.62
CA SER A 59 5.57 -9.47 10.91
C SER A 59 6.51 -8.28 11.11
N SER A 60 7.56 -8.49 11.89
CA SER A 60 8.60 -7.48 12.14
C SER A 60 9.20 -6.95 10.83
N GLN A 61 9.42 -7.82 9.84
CA GLN A 61 9.95 -7.44 8.53
C GLN A 61 8.99 -6.51 7.77
N ARG A 62 7.68 -6.83 7.75
CA ARG A 62 6.67 -6.00 7.06
C ARG A 62 6.48 -4.64 7.76
N LYS A 63 6.48 -4.63 9.10
CA LYS A 63 6.49 -3.40 9.90
C LYS A 63 7.72 -2.54 9.64
N GLN A 64 8.90 -3.16 9.56
CA GLN A 64 10.15 -2.48 9.27
C GLN A 64 10.15 -1.85 7.87
N LEU A 65 9.68 -2.58 6.85
CA LEU A 65 9.56 -2.06 5.49
C LEU A 65 8.67 -0.81 5.44
N LEU A 66 7.53 -0.82 6.15
CA LEU A 66 6.66 0.34 6.22
C LEU A 66 7.36 1.53 6.90
N LEU A 67 8.03 1.32 8.04
CA LEU A 67 8.74 2.38 8.74
C LEU A 67 9.85 3.00 7.90
N GLU A 68 10.61 2.17 7.19
CA GLU A 68 11.66 2.62 6.27
C GLU A 68 11.07 3.37 5.07
N ALA A 69 9.93 2.94 4.54
CA ALA A 69 9.23 3.64 3.46
C ALA A 69 8.75 5.04 3.89
N LEU A 70 8.14 5.14 5.07
CA LEU A 70 7.69 6.42 5.63
C LEU A 70 8.88 7.37 5.86
N ALA A 71 10.00 6.85 6.38
CA ALA A 71 11.23 7.62 6.55
C ALA A 71 11.83 8.07 5.21
N CYS A 72 11.86 7.18 4.22
CA CYS A 72 12.33 7.45 2.87
C CYS A 72 11.59 8.61 2.21
N LEU A 73 10.26 8.60 2.33
CA LEU A 73 9.34 9.57 1.76
C LEU A 73 9.16 10.81 2.64
N LYS A 74 9.88 10.89 3.77
CA LYS A 74 9.86 12.00 4.73
C LYS A 74 8.45 12.30 5.26
N ILE A 75 7.67 11.26 5.49
CA ILE A 75 6.33 11.36 6.05
C ILE A 75 6.46 11.43 7.58
N SER A 76 6.38 12.64 8.14
CA SER A 76 6.56 12.89 9.58
C SER A 76 5.27 12.88 10.40
N GLY A 77 4.12 12.65 9.77
CA GLY A 77 2.81 12.55 10.40
C GLY A 77 1.95 11.51 9.70
N THR A 78 0.65 11.53 9.92
CA THR A 78 -0.27 10.50 9.40
C THR A 78 -0.97 10.88 8.08
N ARG A 79 -0.49 11.90 7.37
CA ARG A 79 -1.04 12.30 6.07
C ARG A 79 -0.12 11.85 4.94
N VAL A 80 -0.66 11.06 4.02
CA VAL A 80 -0.01 10.63 2.78
C VAL A 80 -0.65 11.39 1.63
N ASN A 81 0.17 11.99 0.77
CA ASN A 81 -0.29 12.63 -0.47
C ASN A 81 -0.36 11.59 -1.62
N GLU A 82 -0.88 11.99 -2.76
CA GLU A 82 -1.07 11.11 -3.92
C GLU A 82 0.24 10.47 -4.40
N GLU A 83 1.30 11.26 -4.60
CA GLU A 83 2.61 10.78 -5.04
C GLU A 83 3.18 9.71 -4.08
N ASN A 84 3.13 9.96 -2.76
CA ASN A 84 3.61 8.99 -1.79
C ASN A 84 2.70 7.75 -1.72
N ALA A 85 1.40 7.88 -1.93
CA ALA A 85 0.48 6.74 -1.99
C ALA A 85 0.82 5.83 -3.17
N GLU A 86 1.15 6.41 -4.33
CA GLU A 86 1.61 5.66 -5.51
C GLU A 86 2.94 4.94 -5.26
N ILE A 87 3.90 5.59 -4.59
CA ILE A 87 5.18 4.95 -4.24
C ILE A 87 4.97 3.83 -3.23
N LEU A 88 4.14 4.04 -2.19
CA LEU A 88 3.84 3.03 -1.18
C LEU A 88 3.13 1.80 -1.78
N GLY A 89 2.24 2.00 -2.76
CA GLY A 89 1.53 0.91 -3.44
C GLY A 89 0.83 -0.02 -2.44
N ARG A 90 1.22 -1.31 -2.41
CA ARG A 90 0.66 -2.29 -1.47
C ARG A 90 1.08 -2.09 -0.02
N LEU A 91 2.11 -1.32 0.30
CA LEU A 91 2.46 -1.00 1.70
C LEU A 91 1.37 -0.18 2.39
N VAL A 92 0.48 0.47 1.61
CA VAL A 92 -0.70 1.17 2.13
C VAL A 92 -1.61 0.23 2.92
N CYS A 93 -1.58 -1.08 2.63
CA CYS A 93 -2.34 -2.11 3.36
C CYS A 93 -1.92 -2.29 4.83
N ASP A 94 -0.73 -1.79 5.19
CA ASP A 94 -0.17 -1.88 6.53
C ASP A 94 -0.24 -0.54 7.29
N LEU A 95 -0.75 0.52 6.67
CA LEU A 95 -0.99 1.80 7.34
C LEU A 95 -2.11 1.66 8.38
N SER A 96 -1.95 2.29 9.54
CA SER A 96 -2.99 2.29 10.58
C SER A 96 -4.25 3.03 10.14
N GLY A 97 -5.36 2.81 10.84
CA GLY A 97 -6.60 3.55 10.58
C GLY A 97 -6.47 5.08 10.65
N GLU A 98 -5.48 5.60 11.40
CA GLU A 98 -5.20 7.04 11.48
C GLU A 98 -4.70 7.60 10.15
N TYR A 99 -3.77 6.90 9.49
CA TYR A 99 -3.27 7.30 8.18
C TYR A 99 -4.38 7.33 7.13
N ILE A 100 -5.25 6.32 7.16
CA ILE A 100 -6.42 6.23 6.27
C ILE A 100 -7.34 7.43 6.46
N ARG A 101 -7.73 7.74 7.70
CA ARG A 101 -8.59 8.90 8.00
C ARG A 101 -7.96 10.23 7.58
N ASN A 102 -6.69 10.45 7.90
CA ASN A 102 -6.03 11.75 7.71
C ASN A 102 -5.60 12.02 6.26
N SER A 103 -5.52 10.96 5.44
CA SER A 103 -5.24 11.05 4.00
C SER A 103 -6.51 11.07 3.15
N GLY A 104 -7.66 10.70 3.73
CA GLY A 104 -8.96 10.77 3.07
C GLY A 104 -9.07 9.84 1.86
N GLY A 105 -9.74 10.31 0.80
CA GLY A 105 -10.00 9.54 -0.42
C GLY A 105 -8.76 9.07 -1.19
N ILE A 106 -7.61 9.73 -0.98
CA ILE A 106 -6.35 9.51 -1.71
C ILE A 106 -5.90 8.04 -1.63
N LEU A 107 -6.13 7.38 -0.49
CA LEU A 107 -5.65 6.01 -0.27
C LEU A 107 -6.62 4.95 -0.79
N LEU A 108 -7.86 5.29 -1.15
CA LEU A 108 -8.89 4.28 -1.47
C LEU A 108 -8.51 3.40 -2.66
N LYS A 109 -7.86 3.98 -3.68
CA LYS A 109 -7.37 3.24 -4.85
C LYS A 109 -6.28 2.22 -4.52
N GLN A 110 -5.33 2.57 -3.67
CA GLN A 110 -4.28 1.64 -3.27
C GLN A 110 -4.81 0.62 -2.26
N LEU A 111 -5.73 1.04 -1.37
CA LEU A 111 -6.40 0.14 -0.43
C LEU A 111 -7.23 -0.92 -1.17
N SER A 112 -7.80 -0.63 -2.35
CA SER A 112 -8.50 -1.64 -3.16
C SER A 112 -7.58 -2.75 -3.71
N GLN A 113 -6.27 -2.66 -3.50
CA GLN A 113 -5.32 -3.73 -3.85
C GLN A 113 -4.96 -4.63 -2.64
N CYS A 114 -5.51 -4.34 -1.45
CA CYS A 114 -5.27 -5.11 -0.24
C CYS A 114 -6.17 -6.33 -0.15
N GLU A 115 -5.64 -7.46 0.27
CA GLU A 115 -6.42 -8.71 0.43
C GLU A 115 -7.32 -8.71 1.66
N SER A 116 -6.93 -7.98 2.70
CA SER A 116 -7.67 -7.94 3.97
C SER A 116 -7.37 -6.66 4.76
N PHE A 117 -8.21 -6.36 5.75
CA PHE A 117 -8.06 -5.20 6.63
C PHE A 117 -8.14 -5.60 8.10
N LEU A 118 -7.48 -4.84 8.96
CA LEU A 118 -7.72 -4.89 10.39
C LEU A 118 -9.05 -4.16 10.71
N PRO A 119 -9.73 -4.49 11.83
CA PRO A 119 -10.99 -3.83 12.19
C PRO A 119 -10.90 -2.30 12.24
N GLU A 120 -9.78 -1.75 12.73
CA GLU A 120 -9.54 -0.31 12.77
C GLU A 120 -9.39 0.34 11.38
N GLN A 121 -8.85 -0.39 10.41
CA GLN A 121 -8.71 0.05 9.03
C GLN A 121 -10.07 0.03 8.32
N GLU A 122 -10.88 -1.01 8.55
CA GLU A 122 -12.24 -1.06 8.02
C GLU A 122 -13.09 0.12 8.51
N GLU A 123 -13.02 0.43 9.81
CA GLU A 123 -13.70 1.58 10.37
C GLU A 123 -13.21 2.89 9.73
N ALA A 124 -11.90 3.04 9.55
CA ALA A 124 -11.32 4.20 8.89
C ALA A 124 -11.79 4.34 7.43
N ILE A 125 -11.82 3.24 6.67
CA ILE A 125 -12.31 3.22 5.27
C ILE A 125 -13.79 3.64 5.22
N ARG A 126 -14.64 3.08 6.09
CA ARG A 126 -16.06 3.45 6.18
C ARG A 126 -16.23 4.93 6.54
N SER A 127 -15.41 5.44 7.46
CA SER A 127 -15.42 6.84 7.85
C SER A 127 -15.05 7.76 6.69
N VAL A 128 -13.99 7.44 5.94
CA VAL A 128 -13.54 8.20 4.76
C VAL A 128 -14.62 8.24 3.69
N VAL A 129 -15.19 7.08 3.32
CA VAL A 129 -16.25 7.00 2.30
C VAL A 129 -17.51 7.77 2.74
N SER A 130 -17.87 7.67 4.02
CA SER A 130 -19.05 8.36 4.58
C SER A 130 -18.88 9.88 4.71
N SER A 131 -17.64 10.38 4.68
CA SER A 131 -17.38 11.83 4.72
C SER A 131 -17.82 12.56 3.46
N GLU A 132 -18.03 11.82 2.36
CA GLU A 132 -18.42 12.33 1.04
C GLU A 132 -17.42 13.37 0.44
N ASN A 133 -16.29 13.60 1.11
CA ASN A 133 -15.21 14.50 0.70
C ASN A 133 -14.05 13.69 0.11
N THR A 134 -14.35 12.93 -0.93
CA THR A 134 -13.36 12.15 -1.68
C THR A 134 -13.40 12.54 -3.15
N GLU A 135 -12.33 12.24 -3.89
CA GLU A 135 -12.29 12.40 -5.35
C GLU A 135 -13.38 11.59 -6.08
N TYR A 136 -13.93 10.55 -5.43
CA TYR A 136 -15.03 9.72 -5.95
C TYR A 136 -16.41 10.32 -5.70
N GLY A 137 -16.52 11.41 -4.92
CA GLY A 137 -17.79 11.98 -4.49
C GLY A 137 -18.59 11.06 -3.55
N PRO A 138 -19.87 11.40 -3.30
CA PRO A 138 -20.74 10.58 -2.45
C PRO A 138 -21.09 9.25 -3.11
N PRO A 139 -21.35 8.17 -2.34
CA PRO A 139 -21.71 6.86 -2.88
C PRO A 139 -22.91 6.86 -3.84
N SER A 140 -23.84 7.81 -3.69
CA SER A 140 -24.99 7.99 -4.59
C SER A 140 -24.67 8.51 -5.98
N ALA A 141 -23.46 9.03 -6.19
CA ALA A 141 -22.97 9.50 -7.48
C ALA A 141 -21.96 8.53 -8.13
N TRP A 142 -21.67 7.39 -7.50
CA TRP A 142 -20.67 6.45 -8.00
C TRP A 142 -21.11 5.80 -9.32
N SER A 143 -20.18 5.83 -10.27
CA SER A 143 -20.34 5.17 -11.57
C SER A 143 -19.92 3.70 -11.48
N ALA A 144 -20.27 2.91 -12.50
CA ALA A 144 -19.75 1.55 -12.65
C ALA A 144 -18.20 1.52 -12.68
N SER A 145 -17.56 2.56 -13.23
CA SER A 145 -16.09 2.68 -13.22
C SER A 145 -15.55 2.84 -11.79
N THR A 146 -16.18 3.70 -10.99
CA THR A 146 -15.84 3.90 -9.57
C THR A 146 -15.98 2.61 -8.78
N LEU A 147 -17.09 1.88 -8.98
CA LEU A 147 -17.33 0.60 -8.32
C LEU A 147 -16.32 -0.47 -8.74
N ASN A 148 -15.89 -0.47 -10.01
CA ASN A 148 -14.87 -1.39 -10.49
C ASN A 148 -13.50 -1.11 -9.83
N GLU A 149 -13.12 0.16 -9.74
CA GLU A 149 -11.86 0.60 -9.10
C GLU A 149 -11.83 0.31 -7.60
N LEU A 150 -12.96 0.48 -6.91
CA LEU A 150 -13.10 0.24 -5.47
C LEU A 150 -13.67 -1.14 -5.13
N SER A 151 -13.72 -2.07 -6.09
CA SER A 151 -14.44 -3.35 -5.97
C SER A 151 -14.02 -4.19 -4.76
N ALA A 152 -12.71 -4.23 -4.45
CA ALA A 152 -12.20 -4.96 -3.30
C ALA A 152 -12.59 -4.35 -1.93
N LEU A 153 -13.02 -3.09 -1.91
CA LEU A 153 -13.50 -2.41 -0.70
C LEU A 153 -15.00 -2.60 -0.45
N ILE A 154 -15.75 -3.12 -1.43
CA ILE A 154 -17.20 -3.34 -1.32
C ILE A 154 -17.57 -4.14 -0.05
N PRO A 155 -16.87 -5.24 0.31
CA PRO A 155 -17.16 -5.97 1.55
C PRO A 155 -16.98 -5.14 2.83
N VAL A 156 -16.17 -4.07 2.79
CA VAL A 156 -15.83 -3.23 3.94
C VAL A 156 -16.86 -2.13 4.19
N PHE A 157 -17.49 -1.61 3.13
CA PHE A 157 -18.39 -0.46 3.17
C PHE A 157 -19.58 -0.64 4.10
N GLY A 158 -20.06 -1.87 4.29
CA GLY A 158 -21.20 -2.15 5.15
C GLY A 158 -22.53 -1.63 4.59
N HIS A 159 -23.63 -1.96 5.26
CA HIS A 159 -24.96 -1.82 4.69
C HIS A 159 -25.39 -0.38 4.36
N SER A 160 -25.04 0.58 5.22
CA SER A 160 -25.46 1.99 5.07
C SER A 160 -24.86 2.68 3.84
N ILE A 161 -23.62 2.35 3.49
CA ILE A 161 -22.98 2.85 2.26
C ILE A 161 -23.55 2.13 1.05
N LEU A 162 -23.66 0.80 1.10
CA LEU A 162 -24.13 -0.01 -0.03
C LEU A 162 -25.56 0.36 -0.48
N GLN A 163 -26.45 0.74 0.44
CA GLN A 163 -27.80 1.19 0.09
C GLN A 163 -27.85 2.53 -0.68
N LYS A 164 -26.80 3.36 -0.57
CA LYS A 164 -26.72 4.64 -1.27
C LYS A 164 -26.29 4.48 -2.73
N ILE A 165 -25.62 3.37 -3.07
CA ILE A 165 -25.06 3.15 -4.41
C ILE A 165 -26.21 2.98 -5.42
N PRO A 166 -26.17 3.67 -6.57
CA PRO A 166 -27.16 3.49 -7.63
C PRO A 166 -27.26 2.03 -8.08
N LYS A 167 -28.49 1.56 -8.33
CA LYS A 167 -28.76 0.21 -8.84
C LYS A 167 -28.48 0.09 -10.32
#